data_AF-A0A938D6K7-F1
#
_entry.id   AF-A0A938D6K7-F1
#
_cell.length_a   1.000
_cell.length_b   1.000
_cell.length_c   1.000
_cell.angle_alpha   90.00
_cell.angle_beta   90.00
_cell.angle_gamma   90.00
#
_symmetry.space_group_name_H-M   'P 1'
#
loop_
_entity.id
_entity.type
_entity.pdbx_description
1 polymer ?
#
loop_
_entity_poly.entity_id
_entity_poly.type
_entity_poly.pdbx_seq_one_letter_code
_entity_poly.pdbx_strand_id
1 'polypeptide(L)'
;MPDDVRSSSPRDRAARPAAIGAARFTPRSVTEIELPHGMTSTRRSVMRKGALVGASIPAALLLLGLVARVLLGSDNGSTIAFVFALIALPALPVFGVPAETDSGRIIAAVVLSLATWLVIGAIASMRVAKRPLVGWKEWAGQYWPVAAGMVVGAVFALALAAFMLGAL
;
A
#
# COMPACT_ATOMS: atom_id res chain seq x y z
N MET A 1 -46.84 58.95 50.70
CA MET A 1 -45.82 59.24 49.67
C MET A 1 -44.79 60.13 50.35
N PRO A 2 -43.63 59.56 50.71
CA PRO A 2 -42.50 59.53 49.79
C PRO A 2 -41.85 58.13 49.65
N ASP A 3 -41.08 58.04 48.58
CA ASP A 3 -40.45 56.86 47.99
C ASP A 3 -39.14 56.45 48.69
N ASP A 4 -39.11 55.25 49.27
CA ASP A 4 -37.89 54.60 49.74
C ASP A 4 -37.27 53.74 48.63
N VAL A 5 -36.87 54.36 47.53
CA VAL A 5 -35.99 53.71 46.54
C VAL A 5 -34.57 53.74 47.10
N ARG A 6 -34.21 52.72 47.88
CA ARG A 6 -32.81 52.47 48.25
C ARG A 6 -32.01 52.21 46.98
N SER A 7 -31.22 53.19 46.59
CA SER A 7 -30.15 53.09 45.60
C SER A 7 -29.19 51.98 46.02
N SER A 8 -29.19 50.90 45.26
CA SER A 8 -28.18 49.85 45.38
C SER A 8 -26.84 50.43 44.94
N SER A 9 -25.97 50.67 45.92
CA SER A 9 -24.59 51.13 45.73
C SER A 9 -23.84 50.22 44.75
N PRO A 10 -23.10 50.77 43.77
CA PRO A 10 -22.28 49.98 42.83
C PRO A 10 -21.21 49.10 43.49
N ARG A 11 -20.91 49.30 44.78
CA ARG A 11 -19.87 48.57 45.51
C ARG A 11 -20.26 47.15 45.92
N ASP A 12 -21.56 46.82 45.98
CA ASP A 12 -22.01 45.44 46.29
C ASP A 12 -21.87 44.46 45.12
N ARG A 13 -21.41 44.92 43.95
CA ARG A 13 -21.14 44.07 42.79
C ARG A 13 -19.75 43.40 42.81
N ALA A 14 -18.91 43.72 43.81
CA ALA A 14 -17.52 43.27 43.89
C ALA A 14 -17.32 41.89 44.56
N ALA A 15 -18.39 41.15 44.89
CA ALA A 15 -18.30 39.84 45.53
C ALA A 15 -19.03 38.72 44.77
N ARG A 16 -19.14 38.80 43.44
CA ARG A 16 -19.40 37.59 42.65
C ARG A 16 -18.07 36.86 42.48
N PRO A 17 -17.95 35.57 42.88
CA PRO A 17 -16.81 34.75 42.49
C PRO A 17 -16.86 34.53 40.97
N ALA A 18 -16.33 35.50 40.23
CA ALA A 18 -16.13 35.45 38.79
C ALA A 18 -14.92 34.56 38.47
N ALA A 19 -14.95 33.29 38.89
CA ALA A 19 -13.83 32.38 38.63
C ALA A 19 -14.19 30.89 38.73
N ILE A 20 -15.43 30.47 38.43
CA ILE A 20 -15.69 29.03 38.14
C ILE A 20 -15.45 28.71 36.64
N GLY A 21 -15.29 29.74 35.80
CA GLY A 21 -15.01 29.60 34.36
C GLY A 21 -13.53 29.65 33.97
N ALA A 22 -12.64 30.12 34.85
CA ALA A 22 -11.21 30.32 34.52
C ALA A 22 -10.34 29.07 34.77
N ALA A 23 -10.88 28.04 35.42
CA ALA A 23 -10.17 26.78 35.70
C ALA A 23 -10.48 25.67 34.67
N ARG A 24 -11.32 25.93 33.66
CA ARG A 24 -11.58 24.98 32.58
C ARG A 24 -10.90 25.50 31.33
N PHE A 25 -10.00 24.70 30.76
CA PHE A 25 -9.14 25.06 29.64
C PHE A 25 -7.95 25.95 30.04
N THR A 26 -7.13 25.48 30.97
CA THR A 26 -5.72 25.48 30.57
C THR A 26 -5.65 24.62 29.31
N PRO A 27 -5.16 25.12 28.17
CA PRO A 27 -4.70 24.25 27.11
C PRO A 27 -3.51 23.52 27.72
N ARG A 28 -3.80 22.45 28.48
CA ARG A 28 -2.82 21.42 28.76
C ARG A 28 -2.39 21.04 27.36
N SER A 29 -1.16 21.42 27.04
CA SER A 29 -0.44 20.98 25.88
C SER A 29 -0.70 19.49 25.72
N VAL A 30 -1.70 19.13 24.90
CA VAL A 30 -1.77 17.84 24.25
C VAL A 30 -0.77 17.94 23.11
N THR A 31 0.47 18.24 23.45
CA THR A 31 1.59 18.34 22.56
C THR A 31 2.59 17.38 23.13
N GLU A 32 2.87 16.35 22.34
CA GLU A 32 3.73 15.24 22.70
C GLU A 32 3.05 14.22 23.62
N ILE A 33 1.98 13.60 23.11
CA ILE A 33 1.99 12.13 23.21
C ILE A 33 3.29 11.73 22.52
N GLU A 34 4.31 11.44 23.32
CA GLU A 34 5.59 10.90 22.90
C GLU A 34 5.30 9.55 22.24
N LEU A 35 4.83 9.60 20.98
CA LEU A 35 4.66 8.44 20.13
C LEU A 35 6.03 7.79 20.12
N PRO A 36 6.21 6.59 20.73
CA PRO A 36 7.50 5.96 20.82
C PRO A 36 8.19 6.05 19.47
N HIS A 37 9.42 6.59 19.42
CA HIS A 37 10.09 6.96 18.17
C HIS A 37 10.18 5.80 17.13
N GLY A 38 9.94 4.55 17.56
CA GLY A 38 9.74 3.39 16.68
C GLY A 38 8.49 3.44 15.79
N MET A 39 7.39 4.09 16.21
CA MET A 39 6.12 4.12 15.47
C MET A 39 6.16 5.08 14.27
N THR A 40 6.76 6.26 14.44
CA THR A 40 6.91 7.24 13.35
C THR A 40 8.01 6.85 12.35
N SER A 41 9.05 6.12 12.82
CA SER A 41 10.10 5.53 11.97
C SER A 41 9.55 4.42 11.08
N THR A 42 8.74 3.52 11.65
CA THR A 42 8.10 2.43 10.88
C THR A 42 7.20 2.99 9.78
N ARG A 43 6.43 4.06 10.07
CA ARG A 43 5.56 4.72 9.10
C ARG A 43 6.32 5.30 7.90
N ARG A 44 7.43 6.01 8.13
CA ARG A 44 8.27 6.56 7.05
C ARG A 44 8.93 5.45 6.23
N SER A 45 9.35 4.35 6.87
CA SER A 45 9.94 3.21 6.18
C SER A 45 8.94 2.54 5.23
N VAL A 46 7.71 2.28 5.66
CA VAL A 46 6.66 1.67 4.82
C VAL A 46 6.30 2.59 3.65
N MET A 47 6.18 3.90 3.88
CA MET A 47 5.83 4.85 2.81
C MET A 47 6.93 5.02 1.77
N ARG A 48 8.22 4.99 2.16
CA ARG A 48 9.34 5.11 1.22
C ARG A 48 9.68 3.80 0.53
N LYS A 49 9.57 2.67 1.23
CA LYS A 49 10.05 1.37 0.73
C LYS A 49 8.94 0.47 0.20
N GLY A 50 7.67 0.73 0.48
CA GLY A 50 6.59 -0.20 0.09
C GLY A 50 6.43 -0.40 -1.41
N ALA A 51 6.71 0.62 -2.24
CA ALA A 51 6.77 0.45 -3.70
C ALA A 51 7.94 -0.47 -4.12
N LEU A 52 9.13 -0.23 -3.55
CA LEU A 52 10.33 -1.05 -3.81
C LEU A 52 10.18 -2.49 -3.32
N VAL A 53 9.58 -2.69 -2.13
CA VAL A 53 9.28 -4.02 -1.59
C VAL A 53 8.26 -4.74 -2.47
N GLY A 54 7.24 -4.03 -2.96
CA GLY A 54 6.31 -4.56 -3.96
C GLY A 54 7.02 -5.04 -5.23
N ALA A 55 7.94 -4.23 -5.79
CA ALA A 55 8.72 -4.60 -6.96
C ALA A 55 9.80 -5.68 -6.69
N SER A 56 10.21 -5.87 -5.43
CA SER A 56 11.17 -6.92 -5.08
C SER A 56 10.57 -8.33 -5.18
N ILE A 57 9.26 -8.47 -5.02
CA ILE A 57 8.53 -9.74 -5.13
C ILE A 57 8.61 -10.34 -6.55
N PRO A 58 8.20 -9.64 -7.62
CA PRO A 58 8.35 -10.16 -8.98
C PRO A 58 9.82 -10.35 -9.37
N ALA A 59 10.74 -9.51 -8.88
CA ALA A 59 12.17 -9.71 -9.10
C ALA A 59 12.69 -11.02 -8.48
N ALA A 60 12.25 -11.33 -7.25
CA ALA A 60 12.58 -12.59 -6.59
C ALA A 60 11.97 -13.80 -7.32
N LEU A 61 10.73 -13.69 -7.81
CA LEU A 61 10.10 -14.75 -8.59
C LEU A 61 10.82 -15.01 -9.92
N LEU A 62 11.28 -13.96 -10.61
CA LEU A 62 12.10 -14.11 -11.81
C LEU A 62 13.43 -14.81 -11.53
N LEU A 63 14.11 -14.43 -10.45
CA LEU A 63 15.34 -15.09 -10.02
C LEU A 63 15.09 -16.56 -9.70
N LEU A 64 14.02 -16.89 -8.98
CA LEU A 64 13.63 -18.27 -8.69
C LEU A 64 13.33 -19.07 -9.96
N GLY A 65 12.64 -18.46 -10.94
CA GLY A 65 12.41 -19.07 -12.24
C GLY A 65 13.70 -19.35 -12.99
N LEU A 66 14.65 -18.40 -12.99
CA LEU A 66 15.95 -18.57 -13.62
C LEU A 66 16.76 -19.69 -12.94
N VAL A 67 16.79 -19.72 -11.61
CA VAL A 67 17.47 -20.77 -10.83
C VAL A 67 16.83 -22.13 -11.11
N ALA A 68 15.50 -22.23 -11.14
CA ALA A 68 14.80 -23.47 -11.48
C ALA A 68 15.16 -23.95 -12.89
N ARG A 69 15.23 -23.04 -13.88
CA ARG A 69 15.66 -23.38 -15.24
C ARG A 69 17.08 -23.97 -15.28
N VAL A 70 18.00 -23.37 -14.53
CA VAL A 70 19.41 -23.81 -14.49
C VAL A 70 19.54 -25.16 -13.78
N LEU A 71 18.78 -25.40 -12.72
CA LEU A 71 18.89 -26.61 -11.91
C LEU A 71 18.15 -27.82 -12.50
N LEU A 72 16.96 -27.62 -13.10
CA LEU A 72 16.07 -28.70 -13.53
C LEU A 72 16.18 -29.05 -15.03
N GLY A 73 17.01 -28.36 -15.80
CA GLY A 73 17.22 -28.63 -17.22
C GLY A 73 16.11 -28.10 -18.15
N SER A 74 16.15 -28.51 -19.42
CA SER A 74 15.39 -27.87 -20.51
C SER A 74 13.88 -28.02 -20.40
N ASP A 75 13.36 -29.17 -19.97
CA ASP A 75 11.94 -29.48 -20.15
C ASP A 75 11.13 -29.07 -18.91
N ASN A 76 11.51 -29.60 -17.75
CA ASN A 76 10.85 -29.27 -16.48
C ASN A 76 11.23 -27.87 -16.00
N GLY A 77 12.50 -27.48 -16.16
CA GLY A 77 13.00 -26.18 -15.74
C GLY A 77 12.42 -25.03 -16.55
N SER A 78 12.17 -25.20 -17.86
CA SER A 78 11.55 -24.15 -18.69
C SER A 78 10.09 -23.92 -18.33
N THR A 79 9.32 -24.99 -18.10
CA THR A 79 7.91 -24.89 -17.70
C THR A 79 7.76 -24.17 -16.35
N ILE A 80 8.56 -24.57 -15.37
CA ILE A 80 8.55 -23.94 -14.03
C ILE A 80 9.00 -22.48 -14.14
N ALA A 81 10.05 -22.19 -14.90
CA ALA A 81 10.50 -20.82 -15.15
C ALA A 81 9.44 -19.97 -15.83
N PHE A 82 8.67 -20.55 -16.77
CA PHE A 82 7.55 -19.87 -17.42
C PHE A 82 6.44 -19.54 -16.42
N VAL A 83 6.06 -20.47 -15.54
CA VAL A 83 5.06 -20.22 -14.49
C VAL A 83 5.51 -19.07 -13.58
N PHE A 84 6.77 -19.09 -13.12
CA PHE A 84 7.32 -18.00 -12.32
C PHE A 84 7.36 -16.67 -13.08
N ALA A 85 7.74 -16.70 -14.35
CA ALA A 85 7.76 -15.51 -15.21
C ALA A 85 6.35 -14.95 -15.43
N LEU A 86 5.32 -15.80 -15.58
CA LEU A 86 3.94 -15.37 -15.75
C LEU A 86 3.38 -14.71 -14.47
N ILE A 87 3.71 -15.26 -13.30
CA ILE A 87 3.34 -14.65 -12.02
C ILE A 87 4.08 -13.32 -11.83
N ALA A 88 5.36 -13.26 -12.17
CA ALA A 88 6.17 -12.05 -12.04
C ALA A 88 5.80 -10.98 -13.08
N LEU A 89 5.43 -11.40 -14.29
CA LEU A 89 5.06 -10.56 -15.42
C LEU A 89 3.70 -10.95 -15.98
N PRO A 90 2.61 -10.51 -15.34
CA PRO A 90 1.25 -10.77 -15.80
C PRO A 90 0.94 -10.12 -17.15
N ALA A 91 1.76 -9.18 -17.63
CA ALA A 91 1.58 -8.57 -18.94
C ALA A 91 2.14 -9.43 -20.10
N LEU A 92 2.95 -10.47 -19.83
CA LEU A 92 3.53 -11.31 -20.89
C LEU A 92 2.49 -11.90 -21.87
N PRO A 93 1.35 -12.44 -21.41
CA PRO A 93 0.33 -13.01 -22.31
C PRO A 93 -0.27 -11.98 -23.27
N VAL A 94 -0.39 -10.72 -22.85
CA VAL A 94 -0.97 -9.64 -23.67
C VAL A 94 -0.12 -9.35 -24.90
N PHE A 95 1.20 -9.53 -24.78
CA PHE A 95 2.15 -9.29 -25.87
C PHE A 95 2.48 -10.55 -26.69
N GLY A 96 1.83 -11.69 -26.40
CA GLY A 96 2.02 -12.93 -27.15
C GLY A 96 3.35 -13.64 -26.89
N VAL A 97 4.06 -13.33 -25.80
CA VAL A 97 5.27 -14.05 -25.41
C VAL A 97 4.84 -15.38 -24.76
N PRO A 98 5.29 -16.57 -25.24
CA PRO A 98 6.55 -16.84 -25.93
C PRO A 98 6.47 -17.05 -27.45
N ALA A 99 5.32 -16.83 -28.09
CA ALA A 99 5.13 -17.09 -29.52
C ALA A 99 5.94 -16.14 -30.42
N GLU A 100 6.25 -14.94 -29.92
CA GLU A 100 7.09 -13.95 -30.61
C GLU A 100 8.43 -13.74 -29.88
N THR A 101 9.53 -13.72 -30.65
CA THR A 101 10.90 -13.46 -30.17
C THR A 101 11.31 -11.99 -30.29
N ASP A 102 10.36 -11.09 -30.56
CA ASP A 102 10.65 -9.66 -30.66
C ASP A 102 11.09 -9.09 -29.30
N SER A 103 12.34 -8.63 -29.26
CA SER A 103 12.95 -8.06 -28.06
C SER A 103 12.22 -6.80 -27.59
N GLY A 104 11.64 -6.01 -28.51
CA GLY A 104 10.89 -4.80 -28.18
C GLY A 104 9.64 -5.09 -27.34
N ARG A 105 8.83 -6.06 -27.78
CA ARG A 105 7.63 -6.52 -27.04
C ARG A 105 7.97 -7.13 -25.68
N ILE A 106 9.06 -7.88 -25.59
CA ILE A 106 9.52 -8.45 -24.32
C ILE A 106 9.89 -7.32 -23.34
N ILE A 107 10.67 -6.34 -23.78
CA ILE A 107 11.04 -5.19 -22.94
C ILE A 107 9.79 -4.40 -22.52
N ALA A 108 8.85 -4.17 -23.43
CA ALA A 108 7.60 -3.48 -23.12
C ALA A 108 6.78 -4.23 -22.06
N ALA A 109 6.67 -5.55 -22.17
CA ALA A 109 5.98 -6.40 -21.19
C ALA A 109 6.66 -6.36 -19.81
N VAL A 110 7.99 -6.33 -19.79
CA VAL A 110 8.80 -6.19 -18.56
C VAL A 110 8.56 -4.85 -17.90
N VAL A 111 8.68 -3.76 -18.65
CA VAL A 111 8.48 -2.40 -18.13
C VAL A 111 7.05 -2.23 -17.61
N LEU A 112 6.04 -2.70 -18.35
CA LEU A 112 4.63 -2.59 -17.96
C LEU A 112 4.32 -3.41 -16.70
N SER A 113 4.88 -4.62 -16.59
CA SER A 113 4.71 -5.44 -15.39
C SER A 113 5.37 -4.79 -14.18
N LEU A 114 6.61 -4.30 -14.34
CA LEU A 114 7.32 -3.61 -13.27
C LEU A 114 6.55 -2.36 -12.80
N ALA A 115 6.05 -1.56 -13.74
CA ALA A 115 5.23 -0.39 -13.46
C ALA A 115 3.98 -0.77 -12.66
N THR A 116 3.30 -1.85 -13.04
CA THR A 116 2.09 -2.32 -12.34
C THR A 116 2.43 -2.73 -10.91
N TRP A 117 3.50 -3.50 -10.68
CA TRP A 117 3.93 -3.89 -9.34
C TRP A 117 4.34 -2.69 -8.47
N LEU A 118 5.02 -1.70 -9.05
CA LEU A 118 5.37 -0.45 -8.38
C LEU A 118 4.12 0.35 -7.98
N VAL A 119 3.13 0.44 -8.89
CA VAL A 119 1.87 1.13 -8.65
C VAL A 119 1.08 0.44 -7.54
N ILE A 120 0.97 -0.90 -7.56
CA ILE A 120 0.30 -1.67 -6.50
C ILE A 120 1.00 -1.44 -5.15
N GLY A 121 2.33 -1.52 -5.10
CA GLY A 121 3.12 -1.26 -3.90
C GLY A 121 2.97 0.19 -3.39
N ALA A 122 2.91 1.17 -4.29
CA ALA A 122 2.69 2.57 -3.96
C ALA A 122 1.27 2.82 -3.42
N ILE A 123 0.24 2.24 -4.06
CA ILE A 123 -1.16 2.33 -3.60
C ILE A 123 -1.32 1.69 -2.23
N ALA A 124 -0.76 0.49 -2.02
CA ALA A 124 -0.78 -0.16 -0.71
C ALA A 124 -0.13 0.72 0.37
N SER A 125 1.00 1.36 0.05
CA SER A 125 1.69 2.28 0.97
C SER A 125 0.84 3.51 1.32
N MET A 126 0.18 4.12 0.32
CA MET A 126 -0.72 5.25 0.51
C MET A 126 -1.95 4.89 1.34
N ARG A 127 -2.52 3.69 1.15
CA ARG A 127 -3.69 3.23 1.91
C ARG A 127 -3.36 2.90 3.36
N VAL A 128 -2.19 2.31 3.64
CA VAL A 128 -1.73 2.06 5.01
C VAL A 128 -1.44 3.36 5.75
N ALA A 129 -0.94 4.39 5.05
CA ALA A 129 -0.64 5.69 5.67
C ALA A 129 -1.87 6.41 6.25
N LYS A 130 -3.09 6.06 5.81
CA LYS A 130 -4.36 6.58 6.31
C LYS A 130 -4.85 5.87 7.58
N ARG A 131 -4.22 4.77 8.02
CA ARG A 131 -4.63 4.02 9.22
C ARG A 131 -3.85 4.45 10.47
N PRO A 132 -4.47 4.42 11.67
CA PRO A 132 -3.80 4.79 12.93
C PRO A 132 -2.64 3.86 13.29
N LEU A 133 -2.69 2.59 12.85
CA LEU A 133 -1.65 1.59 13.06
C LEU A 133 -0.99 1.27 11.72
N VAL A 134 0.29 1.66 11.58
CA VAL A 134 1.09 1.42 10.37
C VAL A 134 2.05 0.27 10.63
N GLY A 135 1.80 -0.87 9.99
CA GLY A 135 2.63 -2.07 10.10
C GLY A 135 2.82 -2.77 8.76
N TRP A 136 3.91 -3.54 8.64
CA TRP A 136 4.22 -4.34 7.45
C TRP A 136 3.19 -5.45 7.20
N LYS A 137 2.58 -5.98 8.25
CA LYS A 137 1.49 -6.97 8.16
C LYS A 137 0.26 -6.36 7.48
N GLU A 138 -0.15 -5.17 7.89
CA GLU A 138 -1.25 -4.41 7.28
C GLU A 138 -0.97 -4.06 5.81
N TRP A 139 0.28 -3.72 5.48
CA TRP A 139 0.70 -3.50 4.09
C TRP A 139 0.54 -4.76 3.26
N ALA A 140 1.04 -5.90 3.76
CA ALA A 140 0.92 -7.19 3.07
C ALA A 140 -0.56 -7.58 2.87
N GLY A 141 -1.42 -7.35 3.86
CA GLY A 141 -2.86 -7.64 3.77
C GLY A 141 -3.59 -6.82 2.70
N GLN A 142 -3.12 -5.61 2.37
CA GLN A 142 -3.69 -4.81 1.28
C GLN A 142 -3.05 -5.09 -0.08
N TYR A 143 -1.77 -5.48 -0.07
CA TYR A 143 -1.02 -5.80 -1.27
C TYR A 143 -1.49 -7.13 -1.89
N TRP A 144 -1.63 -8.17 -1.06
CA TRP A 144 -1.91 -9.54 -1.53
C TRP A 144 -3.20 -9.70 -2.35
N PRO A 145 -4.36 -9.15 -1.96
CA PRO A 145 -5.60 -9.31 -2.73
C PRO A 145 -5.50 -8.69 -4.12
N VAL A 146 -4.84 -7.53 -4.24
CA VAL A 146 -4.66 -6.83 -5.52
C VAL A 146 -3.68 -7.58 -6.41
N ALA A 147 -2.56 -8.02 -5.84
CA ALA A 147 -1.58 -8.84 -6.55
C ALA A 147 -2.17 -10.16 -7.05
N ALA A 148 -2.94 -10.86 -6.19
CA ALA A 148 -3.59 -12.11 -6.56
C ALA A 148 -4.61 -11.91 -7.69
N GLY A 149 -5.45 -10.88 -7.60
CA GLY A 149 -6.41 -10.56 -8.67
C GLY A 149 -5.74 -10.30 -10.02
N MET A 150 -4.60 -9.62 -10.03
CA MET A 150 -3.81 -9.38 -11.23
C MET A 150 -3.28 -10.68 -11.85
N VAL A 151 -2.71 -11.57 -11.04
CA VAL A 151 -2.17 -12.87 -11.51
C VAL A 151 -3.31 -13.76 -12.03
N VAL A 152 -4.43 -13.84 -11.30
CA VAL A 152 -5.61 -14.61 -11.75
C VAL A 152 -6.13 -14.09 -13.09
N GLY A 153 -6.21 -12.77 -13.26
CA GLY A 153 -6.60 -12.16 -14.54
C GLY A 153 -5.65 -12.52 -15.68
N ALA A 154 -4.33 -12.50 -15.43
CA ALA A 154 -3.33 -12.88 -16.43
C ALA A 154 -3.41 -14.36 -16.83
N VAL A 155 -3.60 -15.26 -15.85
CA VAL A 155 -3.80 -16.69 -16.11
C VAL A 155 -5.08 -16.92 -16.90
N PHE A 156 -6.17 -16.23 -16.56
CA PHE A 156 -7.44 -16.32 -17.28
C PHE A 156 -7.32 -15.82 -18.73
N ALA A 157 -6.65 -14.69 -18.93
CA ALA A 157 -6.38 -14.16 -20.27
C ALA A 157 -5.54 -15.13 -21.10
N LEU A 158 -4.52 -15.75 -20.50
CA LEU A 158 -3.72 -16.78 -21.18
C LEU A 158 -4.56 -18.01 -21.54
N ALA A 159 -5.39 -18.49 -20.61
CA ALA A 159 -6.26 -19.65 -20.86
C ALA A 159 -7.25 -19.38 -22.00
N LEU A 160 -7.84 -18.18 -22.05
CA LEU A 160 -8.70 -17.75 -23.16
C LEU A 160 -7.93 -17.69 -24.48
N ALA A 161 -6.72 -17.14 -24.48
CA ALA A 161 -5.89 -17.09 -25.68
C ALA A 161 -5.55 -18.50 -26.20
N ALA A 162 -5.19 -19.41 -25.31
CA ALA A 162 -4.90 -20.81 -25.64
C ALA A 162 -6.14 -21.53 -26.21
N PHE A 163 -7.31 -21.32 -25.63
CA PHE A 163 -8.58 -21.85 -26.11
C PHE A 163 -8.92 -21.32 -27.52
N MET A 164 -8.76 -20.01 -27.75
CA MET A 164 -8.99 -19.40 -29.07
C MET A 164 -8.02 -19.92 -30.15
N LEU A 165 -6.81 -20.32 -29.76
CA LEU A 165 -5.81 -20.89 -30.66
C LEU A 165 -6.00 -22.39 -30.93
N GLY A 166 -6.95 -23.05 -30.27
CA GLY A 166 -7.18 -24.49 -30.37
C GLY A 166 -6.10 -25.34 -29.69
N ALA A 167 -5.33 -24.75 -28.77
CA ALA A 167 -4.28 -25.44 -28.01
C ALA A 167 -4.82 -26.12 -26.74
N LEU A 168 -6.12 -25.97 -26.45
CA LEU A 168 -6.81 -26.50 -25.27
C LEU A 168 -8.07 -27.27 -25.67
#